data_AF-A0A9Q9HM55-F1
#
_entry.id   AF-A0A9Q9HM55-F1
#
_cell.length_a   1.000
_cell.length_b   1.000
_cell.length_c   1.000
_cell.angle_alpha   90.00
_cell.angle_beta   90.00
_cell.angle_gamma   90.00
#
_symmetry.space_group_name_H-M   'P 1'
#
loop_
_entity.id
_entity.type
_entity.pdbx_description
1 polymer ?
#
loop_
_entity_poly.entity_id
_entity_poly.type
_entity_poly.pdbx_seq_one_letter_code
_entity_poly.pdbx_strand_id
1 'polypeptide(L)'
;MRKKQLSKEKKAKPKPRPKNRYMRNAKLSEYKFLKILRGFADDVPAKNLAETSGISEKTIRATYRVLRRKLFEGVVMHRHGFGNAGFYLLRNGRVEDKGKRFLQGVVESEIFTRHIERHAPRLSDAGELQNLMFEVSTRVFCNISMRDGALIDYPPDVRNALEQIRDIGKWIRANINQDGFLQQYGHVIERFKKLSEDMKLLLEKEELLSMRSRSRAHHYPSELLYRDLRRFLLKHPINQS
;
A
#
# COMPACT_ATOMS: atom_id res chain seq x y z
N MET A 1 0.35 42.90 64.72
CA MET A 1 0.49 41.57 64.08
C MET A 1 0.60 41.72 62.57
N ARG A 2 1.82 41.59 62.00
CA ARG A 2 2.04 41.69 60.54
C ARG A 2 1.87 40.31 59.90
N LYS A 3 0.87 40.16 59.02
CA LYS A 3 0.63 38.95 58.22
C LYS A 3 1.77 38.80 57.19
N LYS A 4 2.58 37.74 57.31
CA LYS A 4 3.54 37.30 56.29
C LYS A 4 2.75 36.77 55.08
N GLN A 5 2.82 37.47 53.95
CA GLN A 5 2.41 36.94 52.65
C GLN A 5 3.46 35.94 52.18
N LEU A 6 3.11 34.64 52.17
CA LEU A 6 3.88 33.60 51.51
C LEU A 6 3.80 33.80 49.99
N SER A 7 4.92 34.13 49.37
CA SER A 7 5.02 34.25 47.91
C SER A 7 4.75 32.90 47.27
N LYS A 8 3.71 32.81 46.45
CA LYS A 8 3.46 31.64 45.58
C LYS A 8 4.62 31.52 44.60
N GLU A 9 5.49 30.53 44.82
CA GLU A 9 6.49 30.12 43.84
C GLU A 9 5.79 29.78 42.52
N LYS A 10 6.13 30.53 41.46
CA LYS A 10 5.68 30.26 40.10
C LYS A 10 6.28 28.93 39.66
N LYS A 11 5.49 27.84 39.74
CA LYS A 11 5.85 26.54 39.15
C LYS A 11 6.30 26.77 37.70
N ALA A 12 7.54 26.38 37.40
CA ALA A 12 8.12 26.50 36.07
C ALA A 12 7.21 25.85 35.03
N LYS A 13 6.95 26.54 33.91
CA LYS A 13 6.18 25.98 32.81
C LYS A 13 6.89 24.71 32.32
N PRO A 14 6.21 23.55 32.26
CA PRO A 14 6.83 22.32 31.77
C PRO A 14 7.35 22.54 30.35
N LYS A 15 8.57 22.07 30.08
CA LYS A 15 9.17 22.11 28.73
C LYS A 15 8.17 21.52 27.72
N PRO A 16 7.99 22.15 26.54
CA PRO A 16 7.09 21.64 25.53
C PRO A 16 7.51 20.21 25.17
N ARG A 17 6.57 19.26 25.31
CA ARG A 17 6.81 17.87 24.94
C ARG A 17 7.13 17.81 23.44
N PRO A 18 8.11 17.01 23.01
CA PRO A 18 8.40 16.86 21.60
C PRO A 18 7.13 16.42 20.86
N LYS A 19 6.79 17.17 19.81
CA LYS A 19 5.57 16.97 19.03
C LYS A 19 5.69 15.62 18.30
N ASN A 20 4.66 14.78 18.40
CA ASN A 20 4.62 13.52 17.69
C ASN A 20 4.64 13.79 16.17
N ARG A 21 5.72 13.37 15.50
CA ARG A 21 5.92 13.66 14.08
C ARG A 21 4.90 12.99 13.17
N TYR A 22 4.34 11.87 13.60
CA TYR A 22 3.37 11.07 12.85
C TYR A 22 1.92 11.47 13.12
N MET A 23 1.66 12.18 14.23
CA MET A 23 0.32 12.61 14.62
C MET A 23 0.35 14.04 15.16
N ARG A 24 0.04 15.03 14.31
CA ARG A 24 0.28 16.46 14.62
C ARG A 24 -0.50 16.98 15.83
N ASN A 25 -1.70 16.44 16.07
CA ASN A 25 -2.64 16.94 17.08
C ASN A 25 -2.94 15.91 18.20
N ALA A 26 -2.25 14.76 18.21
CA ALA A 26 -2.60 13.70 19.14
C ALA A 26 -2.02 13.91 20.54
N LYS A 27 -2.80 13.51 21.56
CA LYS A 27 -2.34 13.40 22.95
C LYS A 27 -1.38 12.22 23.17
N LEU A 28 -1.12 11.43 22.13
CA LEU A 28 -0.28 10.23 22.17
C LEU A 28 1.20 10.59 21.93
N SER A 29 2.08 10.17 22.85
CA SER A 29 3.52 10.34 22.65
C SER A 29 4.00 9.56 21.43
N GLU A 30 5.08 10.04 20.80
CA GLU A 30 5.67 9.37 19.63
C GLU A 30 6.05 7.91 19.93
N TYR A 31 6.63 7.64 21.11
CA TYR A 31 6.96 6.28 21.54
C TYR A 31 5.73 5.37 21.58
N LYS A 32 4.63 5.82 22.19
CA LYS A 32 3.40 5.04 22.27
C LYS A 32 2.79 4.84 20.87
N PHE A 33 2.83 5.86 20.01
CA PHE A 33 2.38 5.72 18.63
C PHE A 33 3.19 4.69 17.86
N LEU A 34 4.52 4.71 17.97
CA LEU A 34 5.39 3.74 17.28
C LEU A 34 5.15 2.30 17.76
N LYS A 35 4.80 2.10 19.04
CA LYS A 35 4.32 0.80 19.52
C LYS A 35 3.03 0.35 18.84
N ILE A 36 2.06 1.26 18.68
CA ILE A 36 0.82 0.95 17.95
C ILE A 36 1.12 0.64 16.48
N LEU A 37 1.94 1.45 15.81
CA LEU A 37 2.34 1.23 14.42
C LEU A 37 3.04 -0.11 14.25
N ARG A 38 3.90 -0.50 15.20
CA ARG A 38 4.57 -1.79 15.18
C ARG A 38 3.59 -2.94 15.35
N GLY A 39 2.72 -2.87 16.37
CA GLY A 39 1.68 -3.87 16.59
C GLY A 39 0.72 -3.99 15.40
N PHE A 40 0.41 -2.88 14.72
CA PHE A 40 -0.33 -2.90 13.46
C PHE A 40 0.45 -3.70 12.42
N ALA A 41 1.70 -3.36 12.14
CA ALA A 41 2.49 -4.07 11.14
C ALA A 41 2.67 -5.57 11.43
N ASP A 42 2.83 -5.94 12.70
CA ASP A 42 2.97 -7.34 13.16
C ASP A 42 1.62 -8.10 13.27
N ASP A 43 0.51 -7.51 12.83
CA ASP A 43 -0.84 -8.12 12.89
C ASP A 43 -1.32 -8.45 14.32
N VAL A 44 -0.88 -7.68 15.30
CA VAL A 44 -1.21 -7.90 16.72
C VAL A 44 -2.64 -7.39 16.99
N PRO A 45 -3.54 -8.21 17.55
CA PRO A 45 -4.88 -7.77 17.95
C PRO A 45 -4.83 -6.60 18.93
N ALA A 46 -5.79 -5.67 18.81
CA ALA A 46 -5.82 -4.49 19.68
C ALA A 46 -5.90 -4.83 21.18
N LYS A 47 -6.60 -5.92 21.51
CA LYS A 47 -6.71 -6.46 22.88
C LYS A 47 -5.33 -6.85 23.41
N ASN A 48 -4.61 -7.72 22.71
CA ASN A 48 -3.29 -8.21 23.09
C ASN A 48 -2.26 -7.07 23.18
N LEU A 49 -2.34 -6.08 22.27
CA LEU A 49 -1.45 -4.93 22.33
C LEU A 49 -1.77 -4.01 23.53
N ALA A 50 -3.04 -3.90 23.95
CA ALA A 50 -3.41 -3.09 25.10
C ALA A 50 -2.77 -3.61 26.40
N GLU A 51 -2.72 -4.94 26.56
CA GLU A 51 -2.15 -5.64 27.72
C GLU A 51 -0.65 -5.34 27.91
N THR A 52 0.09 -5.13 26.82
CA THR A 52 1.56 -4.97 26.85
C THR A 52 2.04 -3.54 26.65
N SER A 53 1.19 -2.65 26.13
CA SER A 53 1.61 -1.29 25.71
C SER A 53 1.29 -0.18 26.71
N GLY A 54 0.38 -0.41 27.66
CA GLY A 54 -0.14 0.64 28.55
C GLY A 54 -0.95 1.71 27.78
N ILE A 55 -1.63 1.29 26.72
CA ILE A 55 -2.53 2.09 25.88
C ILE A 55 -3.88 1.37 25.88
N SER A 56 -4.98 2.11 26.00
CA SER A 56 -6.30 1.49 26.00
C SER A 56 -6.61 0.82 24.65
N GLU A 57 -7.32 -0.30 24.71
CA GLU A 57 -7.78 -1.01 23.51
C GLU A 57 -8.58 -0.10 22.56
N LYS A 58 -9.43 0.77 23.12
CA LYS A 58 -10.21 1.76 22.36
C LYS A 58 -9.30 2.68 21.54
N THR A 59 -8.23 3.20 22.14
CA THR A 59 -7.26 4.06 21.43
C THR A 59 -6.52 3.27 20.35
N ILE A 60 -6.13 2.03 20.61
CA ILE A 60 -5.46 1.17 19.63
C ILE A 60 -6.37 0.89 18.44
N ARG A 61 -7.62 0.46 18.66
CA ARG A 61 -8.60 0.20 17.58
C ARG A 61 -8.84 1.44 16.73
N ALA A 62 -9.06 2.60 17.37
CA ALA A 62 -9.22 3.86 16.66
C ALA A 62 -7.98 4.20 15.81
N THR A 63 -6.78 3.98 16.36
CA THR A 63 -5.53 4.21 15.63
C THR A 63 -5.36 3.23 14.47
N TYR A 64 -5.67 1.94 14.63
CA TYR A 64 -5.63 0.96 13.54
C TYR A 64 -6.54 1.34 12.38
N ARG A 65 -7.76 1.80 12.65
CA ARG A 65 -8.66 2.32 11.59
C ARG A 65 -8.04 3.46 10.80
N VAL A 66 -7.37 4.39 11.49
CA VAL A 66 -6.66 5.49 10.82
C VAL A 66 -5.47 4.97 10.01
N LEU A 67 -4.70 4.04 10.57
CA LEU A 67 -3.55 3.43 9.89
C LEU A 67 -3.97 2.69 8.63
N ARG A 68 -5.11 2.00 8.61
CA ARG A 68 -5.64 1.35 7.39
C ARG A 68 -5.93 2.34 6.28
N ARG A 69 -6.57 3.47 6.60
CA ARG A 69 -6.81 4.54 5.63
C ARG A 69 -5.48 5.11 5.11
N LYS A 70 -4.51 5.34 6.00
CA LYS A 70 -3.17 5.80 5.61
C LYS A 70 -2.38 4.77 4.80
N LEU A 71 -2.58 3.48 5.06
CA LEU A 71 -2.01 2.41 4.25
C LEU A 71 -2.57 2.47 2.83
N PHE A 72 -3.89 2.58 2.69
CA PHE A 72 -4.53 2.74 1.37
C PHE A 72 -4.00 3.97 0.62
N GLU A 73 -3.97 5.13 1.29
CA GLU A 73 -3.37 6.36 0.71
C GLU A 73 -1.91 6.11 0.26
N GLY A 74 -1.10 5.47 1.11
CA GLY A 74 0.29 5.15 0.81
C GLY A 74 0.45 4.23 -0.39
N VAL A 75 -0.39 3.19 -0.50
CA VAL A 75 -0.40 2.24 -1.63
C VAL A 75 -0.77 2.96 -2.94
N VAL A 76 -1.72 3.90 -2.90
CA VAL A 76 -2.10 4.72 -4.06
C VAL A 76 -0.95 5.65 -4.49
N MET A 77 -0.29 6.30 -3.54
CA MET A 77 0.76 7.29 -3.80
C MET A 77 2.13 6.69 -4.15
N HIS A 78 2.42 5.50 -3.62
CA HIS A 78 3.72 4.84 -3.76
C HIS A 78 3.54 3.47 -4.40
N ARG A 79 3.38 3.46 -5.73
CA ARG A 79 3.12 2.27 -6.54
C ARG A 79 4.07 1.10 -6.25
N HIS A 80 5.35 1.38 -6.01
CA HIS A 80 6.39 0.39 -5.75
C HIS A 80 6.71 0.15 -4.26
N GLY A 81 6.06 0.90 -3.36
CA GLY A 81 6.14 0.63 -1.93
C GLY A 81 5.22 -0.53 -1.54
N PHE A 82 5.27 -0.92 -0.26
CA PHE A 82 4.32 -1.86 0.35
C PHE A 82 4.28 -3.21 -0.38
N GLY A 83 5.44 -3.80 -0.67
CA GLY A 83 5.54 -5.05 -1.42
C GLY A 83 5.05 -4.95 -2.86
N ASN A 84 5.06 -3.74 -3.46
CA ASN A 84 4.49 -3.42 -4.76
C ASN A 84 2.95 -3.60 -4.85
N ALA A 85 2.23 -3.61 -3.73
CA ALA A 85 0.77 -3.75 -3.74
C ALA A 85 0.09 -2.72 -4.67
N GLY A 86 0.58 -1.47 -4.69
CA GLY A 86 0.05 -0.43 -5.57
C GLY A 86 0.24 -0.73 -7.05
N PHE A 87 1.35 -1.38 -7.44
CA PHE A 87 1.62 -1.78 -8.81
C PHE A 87 0.62 -2.81 -9.32
N TYR A 88 0.27 -3.80 -8.49
CA TYR A 88 -0.58 -4.93 -8.88
C TYR A 88 -2.07 -4.66 -8.68
N LEU A 89 -2.44 -3.92 -7.63
CA LEU A 89 -3.84 -3.64 -7.31
C LEU A 89 -4.38 -2.42 -8.06
N LEU A 90 -3.52 -1.48 -8.44
CA LEU A 90 -3.93 -0.18 -8.97
C LEU A 90 -3.26 0.15 -10.31
N ARG A 91 -4.05 0.76 -11.20
CA ARG A 91 -3.56 1.47 -12.38
C ARG A 91 -4.09 2.89 -12.35
N ASN A 92 -3.20 3.87 -12.51
CA ASN A 92 -3.53 5.30 -12.42
C ASN A 92 -4.33 5.64 -11.13
N GLY A 93 -3.99 5.00 -10.01
CA GLY A 93 -4.65 5.19 -8.71
C GLY A 93 -6.04 4.56 -8.57
N ARG A 94 -6.50 3.76 -9.55
CA ARG A 94 -7.80 3.09 -9.54
C ARG A 94 -7.66 1.58 -9.59
N VAL A 95 -8.60 0.87 -8.97
CA VAL A 95 -8.68 -0.60 -9.04
C VAL A 95 -9.27 -0.99 -10.40
N GLU A 96 -8.43 -1.51 -11.28
CA GLU A 96 -8.85 -2.12 -12.55
C GLU A 96 -9.15 -3.61 -12.39
N ASP A 97 -9.59 -4.27 -13.46
CA ASP A 97 -10.10 -5.65 -13.40
C ASP A 97 -9.06 -6.67 -12.90
N LYS A 98 -7.76 -6.45 -13.14
CA LYS A 98 -6.68 -7.24 -12.53
C LYS A 98 -6.70 -7.09 -11.00
N GLY A 99 -6.73 -5.84 -10.51
CA GLY A 99 -6.81 -5.54 -9.08
C GLY A 99 -8.08 -6.09 -8.44
N LYS A 100 -9.25 -5.96 -9.10
CA LYS A 100 -10.52 -6.51 -8.62
C LYS A 100 -10.44 -8.02 -8.42
N ARG A 101 -9.86 -8.75 -9.38
CA ARG A 101 -9.67 -10.21 -9.28
C ARG A 101 -8.78 -10.60 -8.10
N PHE A 102 -7.67 -9.87 -7.87
CA PHE A 102 -6.83 -10.09 -6.70
C PHE A 102 -7.56 -9.83 -5.39
N LEU A 103 -8.26 -8.69 -5.27
CA LEU A 103 -9.03 -8.36 -4.08
C LEU A 103 -10.12 -9.40 -3.80
N GLN A 104 -10.81 -9.88 -4.84
CA GLN A 104 -11.82 -10.93 -4.73
C GLN A 104 -11.21 -12.23 -4.21
N GLY A 105 -10.10 -12.68 -4.79
CA GLY A 105 -9.40 -13.88 -4.31
C GLY A 105 -8.90 -13.76 -2.87
N VAL A 106 -8.52 -12.56 -2.42
CA VAL A 106 -8.19 -12.32 -1.01
C VAL A 106 -9.44 -12.44 -0.14
N VAL A 107 -10.56 -11.84 -0.52
CA VAL A 107 -11.82 -11.91 0.25
C VAL A 107 -12.31 -13.34 0.42
N GLU A 108 -12.17 -14.17 -0.61
CA GLU A 108 -12.55 -15.59 -0.60
C GLU A 108 -11.56 -16.47 0.18
N SER A 109 -10.42 -15.94 0.60
CA SER A 109 -9.37 -16.71 1.28
C SER A 109 -9.58 -16.82 2.79
N GLU A 110 -9.14 -17.94 3.36
CA GLU A 110 -9.10 -18.13 4.82
C GLU A 110 -8.24 -17.10 5.56
N ILE A 111 -7.25 -16.50 4.88
CA ILE A 111 -6.39 -15.46 5.49
C ILE A 111 -7.23 -14.23 5.82
N PHE A 112 -8.12 -13.85 4.92
CA PHE A 112 -9.01 -12.71 5.12
C PHE A 112 -10.06 -12.99 6.20
N THR A 113 -10.72 -14.15 6.15
CA THR A 113 -11.70 -14.58 7.17
C THR A 113 -11.09 -14.53 8.58
N ARG A 114 -9.93 -15.18 8.78
CA ARG A 114 -9.22 -15.18 10.07
C ARG A 114 -8.81 -13.76 10.51
N HIS A 115 -8.42 -12.91 9.57
CA HIS A 115 -8.05 -11.53 9.89
C HIS A 115 -9.28 -10.72 10.34
N ILE A 116 -10.44 -10.87 9.70
CA ILE A 116 -11.69 -10.22 10.14
C ILE A 116 -12.09 -10.70 11.53
N GLU A 117 -12.13 -12.01 11.76
CA GLU A 117 -12.51 -12.58 13.07
C GLU A 117 -11.66 -12.01 14.20
N ARG A 118 -10.36 -11.86 13.94
CA ARG A 118 -9.37 -11.34 14.88
C ARG A 118 -9.49 -9.84 15.12
N HIS A 119 -9.64 -9.04 14.06
CA HIS A 119 -9.49 -7.58 14.15
C HIS A 119 -10.82 -6.80 14.11
N ALA A 120 -11.85 -7.36 13.48
CA ALA A 120 -13.13 -6.71 13.25
C ALA A 120 -14.33 -7.70 13.28
N PRO A 121 -14.56 -8.44 14.38
CA PRO A 121 -15.64 -9.44 14.46
C PRO A 121 -17.06 -8.88 14.39
N ARG A 122 -17.22 -7.56 14.45
CA ARG A 122 -18.52 -6.84 14.34
C ARG A 122 -18.48 -5.82 13.21
N LEU A 123 -17.78 -6.15 12.13
CA LEU A 123 -17.65 -5.29 10.96
C LEU A 123 -19.03 -5.11 10.29
N SER A 124 -19.48 -3.87 10.19
CA SER A 124 -20.75 -3.52 9.52
C SER A 124 -20.61 -2.37 8.52
N ASP A 125 -19.48 -1.66 8.55
CA ASP A 125 -19.21 -0.53 7.67
C ASP A 125 -18.49 -1.00 6.39
N ALA A 126 -19.07 -0.67 5.23
CA ALA A 126 -18.50 -1.01 3.93
C ALA A 126 -17.13 -0.34 3.70
N GLY A 127 -16.94 0.89 4.22
CA GLY A 127 -15.66 1.58 4.14
C GLY A 127 -14.57 0.87 4.96
N GLU A 128 -14.88 0.42 6.17
CA GLU A 128 -13.97 -0.37 7.01
C GLU A 128 -13.66 -1.73 6.36
N LEU A 129 -14.63 -2.37 5.72
CA LEU A 129 -14.41 -3.61 4.94
C LEU A 129 -13.42 -3.40 3.80
N GLN A 130 -13.60 -2.35 2.99
CA GLN A 130 -12.68 -2.04 1.89
C GLN A 130 -11.26 -1.80 2.42
N ASN A 131 -11.13 -1.05 3.51
CA ASN A 131 -9.83 -0.79 4.15
C ASN A 131 -9.16 -2.08 4.67
N LEU A 132 -9.93 -3.02 5.22
CA LEU A 132 -9.42 -4.33 5.65
C LEU A 132 -9.00 -5.19 4.45
N MET A 133 -9.78 -5.20 3.36
CA MET A 133 -9.41 -5.90 2.13
C MET A 133 -8.06 -5.41 1.59
N PHE A 134 -7.87 -4.09 1.56
CA PHE A 134 -6.59 -3.49 1.15
C PHE A 134 -5.47 -3.81 2.13
N GLU A 135 -5.71 -3.79 3.43
CA GLU A 135 -4.71 -4.18 4.43
C GLU A 135 -4.23 -5.62 4.19
N VAL A 136 -5.15 -6.58 4.13
CA VAL A 136 -4.80 -8.00 3.96
C VAL A 136 -4.11 -8.23 2.62
N SER A 137 -4.60 -7.62 1.54
CA SER A 137 -3.97 -7.72 0.22
C SER A 137 -2.53 -7.17 0.26
N THR A 138 -2.32 -6.03 0.91
CA THR A 138 -1.00 -5.44 1.05
C THR A 138 -0.07 -6.33 1.88
N ARG A 139 -0.58 -6.98 2.94
CA ARG A 139 0.19 -7.97 3.72
C ARG A 139 0.61 -9.16 2.87
N VAL A 140 -0.28 -9.68 2.03
CA VAL A 140 0.04 -10.76 1.09
C VAL A 140 1.19 -10.34 0.18
N PHE A 141 1.14 -9.13 -0.40
CA PHE A 141 2.23 -8.62 -1.24
C PHE A 141 3.53 -8.39 -0.46
N CYS A 142 3.49 -7.85 0.76
CA CYS A 142 4.66 -7.74 1.62
C CYS A 142 5.24 -9.11 2.00
N ASN A 143 4.44 -10.17 1.99
CA ASN A 143 4.88 -11.54 2.26
C ASN A 143 5.52 -12.22 1.05
N ILE A 144 5.39 -11.64 -0.14
CA ILE A 144 5.99 -12.14 -1.36
C ILE A 144 7.28 -11.36 -1.58
N SER A 145 8.42 -12.02 -1.39
CA SER A 145 9.68 -11.50 -1.90
C SER A 145 9.68 -11.67 -3.41
N MET A 146 9.32 -10.60 -4.10
CA MET A 146 9.63 -10.46 -5.50
C MET A 146 11.07 -9.97 -5.56
N ARG A 147 11.95 -10.65 -6.30
CA ARG A 147 13.20 -10.01 -6.74
C ARG A 147 12.80 -8.70 -7.42
N ASP A 148 13.63 -7.66 -7.30
CA ASP A 148 13.43 -6.35 -7.93
C ASP A 148 13.33 -6.50 -9.46
N GLY A 149 12.20 -6.99 -9.94
CA GLY A 149 11.88 -7.23 -11.33
C GLY A 149 11.09 -6.03 -11.83
N ALA A 150 11.67 -4.84 -11.75
CA ALA A 150 11.15 -3.68 -12.44
C ALA A 150 11.20 -3.94 -13.94
N LEU A 151 10.17 -4.45 -14.62
CA LEU A 151 10.16 -4.68 -16.08
C LEU A 151 11.34 -5.50 -16.70
N ILE A 152 12.37 -5.88 -15.93
CA ILE A 152 13.70 -6.29 -16.41
C ILE A 152 13.87 -7.82 -16.37
N ASP A 153 12.99 -8.55 -15.69
CA ASP A 153 13.10 -10.00 -15.51
C ASP A 153 12.34 -10.84 -16.55
N TYR A 154 11.79 -10.21 -17.58
CA TYR A 154 11.24 -10.93 -18.72
C TYR A 154 12.36 -11.72 -19.42
N PRO A 155 12.08 -12.96 -19.88
CA PRO A 155 13.01 -13.69 -20.73
C PRO A 155 13.50 -12.81 -21.90
N PRO A 156 14.76 -12.98 -22.37
CA PRO A 156 15.31 -12.16 -23.45
C PRO A 156 14.39 -12.02 -24.65
N ASP A 157 13.72 -13.11 -25.04
CA ASP A 157 12.80 -13.14 -26.19
C ASP A 157 11.58 -12.24 -25.98
N VAL A 158 11.03 -12.22 -24.76
CA VAL A 158 9.90 -11.35 -24.41
C VAL A 158 10.34 -9.88 -24.39
N ARG A 159 11.55 -9.57 -23.91
CA ARG A 159 12.10 -8.20 -23.95
C ARG A 159 12.28 -7.73 -25.38
N ASN A 160 12.87 -8.56 -26.24
CA ASN A 160 13.07 -8.25 -27.66
C ASN A 160 11.73 -8.00 -28.36
N ALA A 161 10.71 -8.84 -28.08
CA ALA A 161 9.37 -8.66 -28.63
C ALA A 161 8.73 -7.33 -28.17
N LEU A 162 8.91 -6.95 -26.90
CA LEU A 162 8.42 -5.67 -26.38
C LEU A 162 9.12 -4.47 -27.02
N GLU A 163 10.42 -4.55 -27.24
CA GLU A 163 11.18 -3.50 -27.92
C GLU A 163 10.70 -3.31 -29.36
N GLN A 164 10.51 -4.41 -30.10
CA GLN A 164 9.97 -4.36 -31.46
C GLN A 164 8.57 -3.73 -31.52
N ILE A 165 7.66 -4.15 -30.63
CA ILE A 165 6.31 -3.54 -30.54
C ILE A 165 6.42 -2.05 -30.21
N ARG A 166 7.30 -1.67 -29.28
CA ARG A 166 7.50 -0.27 -28.93
C ARG A 166 8.00 0.55 -30.12
N ASP A 167 8.92 0.01 -30.89
CA ASP A 167 9.53 0.72 -32.02
C ASP A 167 8.54 0.83 -33.19
N ILE A 168 7.74 -0.20 -33.47
CA ILE A 168 6.60 -0.11 -34.41
C ILE A 168 5.61 0.97 -33.93
N GLY A 169 5.26 0.98 -32.65
CA GLY A 169 4.35 1.98 -32.09
C GLY A 169 4.90 3.42 -32.12
N LYS A 170 6.24 3.60 -32.03
CA LYS A 170 6.88 4.90 -32.26
C LYS A 170 6.80 5.31 -33.72
N TRP A 171 7.10 4.39 -34.64
CA TRP A 171 7.03 4.64 -36.08
C TRP A 171 5.62 5.03 -36.53
N ILE A 172 4.59 4.29 -36.09
CA ILE A 172 3.19 4.63 -36.38
C ILE A 172 2.88 6.05 -35.89
N ARG A 173 3.21 6.38 -34.64
CA ARG A 173 2.95 7.72 -34.07
C ARG A 173 3.65 8.85 -34.81
N ALA A 174 4.87 8.62 -35.29
CA ALA A 174 5.63 9.63 -36.03
C ALA A 174 5.05 9.91 -37.43
N ASN A 175 4.38 8.94 -38.04
CA ASN A 175 3.94 9.02 -39.44
C ASN A 175 2.42 9.07 -39.62
N ILE A 176 1.61 8.88 -38.57
CA ILE A 176 0.15 8.77 -38.67
C ILE A 176 -0.56 9.98 -39.32
N ASN A 177 0.05 11.16 -39.25
CA ASN A 177 -0.48 12.40 -39.82
C ASN A 177 0.00 12.70 -41.25
N GLN A 178 0.81 11.81 -41.86
CA GLN A 178 1.23 11.97 -43.25
C GLN A 178 0.09 11.62 -44.21
N ASP A 179 -0.03 12.37 -45.30
CA ASP A 179 -1.05 12.13 -46.32
C ASP A 179 -0.94 10.73 -46.91
N GLY A 180 -2.07 10.02 -47.04
CA GLY A 180 -2.11 8.66 -47.59
C GLY A 180 -1.67 7.55 -46.61
N PHE A 181 -1.11 7.89 -45.44
CA PHE A 181 -0.56 6.91 -44.50
C PHE A 181 -1.60 5.91 -44.00
N LEU A 182 -2.79 6.40 -43.62
CA LEU A 182 -3.87 5.54 -43.14
C LEU A 182 -4.43 4.65 -44.26
N GLN A 183 -4.52 5.16 -45.49
CA GLN A 183 -4.95 4.37 -46.64
C GLN A 183 -3.95 3.24 -46.95
N GLN A 184 -2.66 3.52 -46.85
CA GLN A 184 -1.61 2.54 -47.15
C GLN A 184 -1.40 1.53 -46.01
N TYR A 185 -1.43 1.98 -44.76
CA TYR A 185 -1.01 1.19 -43.59
C TYR A 185 -2.11 0.93 -42.56
N GLY A 186 -3.37 1.26 -42.84
CA GLY A 186 -4.49 1.03 -41.91
C GLY A 186 -4.57 -0.40 -41.38
N HIS A 187 -4.39 -1.39 -42.25
CA HIS A 187 -4.35 -2.81 -41.88
C HIS A 187 -3.16 -3.17 -40.95
N VAL A 188 -2.02 -2.49 -41.09
CA VAL A 188 -0.86 -2.67 -40.20
C VAL A 188 -1.17 -2.11 -38.82
N ILE A 189 -1.84 -0.97 -38.74
CA ILE A 189 -2.26 -0.36 -37.47
C ILE A 189 -3.25 -1.26 -36.73
N GLU A 190 -4.22 -1.85 -37.43
CA GLU A 190 -5.16 -2.80 -36.83
C GLU A 190 -4.47 -4.05 -36.28
N ARG A 191 -3.57 -4.66 -37.08
CA ARG A 191 -2.77 -5.80 -36.61
C ARG A 191 -1.89 -5.42 -35.43
N PHE A 192 -1.27 -4.25 -35.45
CA PHE A 192 -0.47 -3.74 -34.35
C PHE A 192 -1.29 -3.56 -33.06
N LYS A 193 -2.51 -3.01 -33.15
CA LYS A 193 -3.42 -2.89 -32.01
C LYS A 193 -3.76 -4.25 -31.42
N LYS A 194 -4.11 -5.23 -32.26
CA LYS A 194 -4.40 -6.59 -31.83
C LYS A 194 -3.19 -7.23 -31.15
N LEU A 195 -2.02 -7.18 -31.79
CA LEU A 195 -0.77 -7.71 -31.24
C LEU A 195 -0.39 -7.07 -29.91
N SER A 196 -0.64 -5.77 -29.75
CA SER A 196 -0.36 -5.04 -28.50
C SER A 196 -1.25 -5.50 -27.36
N GLU A 197 -2.55 -5.73 -27.60
CA GLU A 197 -3.46 -6.30 -26.60
C GLU A 197 -3.11 -7.76 -26.27
N ASP A 198 -2.80 -8.58 -27.27
CA ASP A 198 -2.38 -9.98 -27.06
C ASP A 198 -1.08 -10.03 -26.24
N MET A 199 -0.11 -9.17 -26.55
CA MET A 199 1.14 -9.07 -25.79
C MET A 199 0.88 -8.64 -24.35
N LYS A 200 0.00 -7.66 -24.10
CA LYS A 200 -0.36 -7.25 -22.74
C LYS A 200 -0.94 -8.41 -21.93
N LEU A 201 -1.79 -9.25 -22.53
CA LEU A 201 -2.31 -10.46 -21.89
C LEU A 201 -1.22 -11.49 -21.61
N LEU A 202 -0.28 -11.68 -22.53
CA LEU A 202 0.87 -12.58 -22.34
C LEU A 202 1.78 -12.11 -21.21
N LEU A 203 2.09 -10.81 -21.15
CA LEU A 203 2.88 -10.23 -20.06
C LEU A 203 2.17 -10.40 -18.72
N GLU A 204 0.86 -10.18 -18.66
CA GLU A 204 0.09 -10.43 -17.43
C GLU A 204 0.18 -11.90 -16.99
N LYS A 205 0.09 -12.85 -17.92
CA LYS A 205 0.26 -14.28 -17.61
C LYS A 205 1.67 -14.59 -17.12
N GLU A 206 2.71 -14.05 -17.76
CA GLU A 206 4.08 -14.28 -17.32
C GLU A 206 4.40 -13.62 -15.98
N GLU A 207 3.86 -12.44 -15.69
CA GLU A 207 3.95 -11.84 -14.37
C GLU A 207 3.33 -12.75 -13.31
N LEU A 208 2.15 -13.32 -13.58
CA LEU A 208 1.48 -14.26 -12.66
C LEU A 208 2.27 -15.56 -12.49
N LEU A 209 2.82 -16.12 -13.57
CA LEU A 209 3.66 -17.31 -13.53
C LEU A 209 4.96 -17.05 -12.77
N SER A 210 5.58 -15.88 -12.97
CA SER A 210 6.75 -15.42 -12.21
C SER A 210 6.41 -15.25 -10.74
N MET A 211 5.27 -14.63 -10.41
CA MET A 211 4.78 -14.56 -9.03
C MET A 211 4.58 -15.96 -8.43
N ARG A 212 4.11 -16.94 -9.19
CA ARG A 212 3.91 -18.31 -8.69
C ARG A 212 5.22 -19.09 -8.53
N SER A 213 6.13 -18.97 -9.49
CA SER A 213 7.35 -19.80 -9.60
C SER A 213 8.58 -19.21 -8.92
N ARG A 214 8.66 -17.88 -8.83
CA ARG A 214 9.82 -17.15 -8.30
C ARG A 214 9.53 -16.42 -6.99
N SER A 215 8.29 -16.42 -6.50
CA SER A 215 8.03 -15.88 -5.17
C SER A 215 8.63 -16.78 -4.10
N ARG A 216 9.33 -16.15 -3.17
CA ARG A 216 9.66 -16.76 -1.88
C ARG A 216 8.95 -15.98 -0.79
N ALA A 217 8.65 -16.65 0.32
CA ALA A 217 8.19 -15.94 1.50
C ALA A 217 9.25 -14.90 1.90
N HIS A 218 8.84 -13.64 2.02
CA HIS A 218 9.71 -12.58 2.52
C HIS A 218 10.10 -12.91 3.96
N HIS A 219 11.36 -12.72 4.34
CA HIS A 219 11.84 -13.14 5.67
C HIS A 219 11.28 -12.23 6.78
N TYR A 220 10.99 -10.96 6.46
CA TYR A 220 10.51 -9.96 7.42
C TYR A 220 9.35 -9.12 6.84
N PRO A 221 8.20 -9.72 6.54
CA PRO A 221 7.10 -9.03 5.84
C PRO A 221 6.48 -7.91 6.68
N SER A 222 6.38 -8.11 8.00
CA SER A 222 5.91 -7.06 8.92
C SER A 222 6.90 -5.91 9.05
N GLU A 223 8.21 -6.17 8.98
CA GLU A 223 9.25 -5.13 8.97
C GLU A 223 9.14 -4.26 7.72
N LEU A 224 8.91 -4.87 6.55
CA LEU A 224 8.71 -4.13 5.30
C LEU A 224 7.50 -3.20 5.41
N LEU A 225 6.34 -3.74 5.82
CA LEU A 225 5.11 -2.96 6.03
C LEU A 225 5.32 -1.84 7.06
N TYR A 226 5.99 -2.13 8.18
CA TYR A 226 6.31 -1.16 9.21
C TYR A 226 7.16 -0.01 8.68
N ARG A 227 8.25 -0.31 7.96
CA ARG A 227 9.18 0.68 7.41
C ARG A 227 8.51 1.58 6.40
N ASP A 228 7.74 1.01 5.47
CA ASP A 228 7.07 1.77 4.42
C ASP A 228 5.99 2.67 5.00
N LEU A 229 5.15 2.16 5.90
CA LEU A 229 4.12 2.95 6.54
C LEU A 229 4.72 4.05 7.42
N ARG A 230 5.81 3.76 8.14
CA ARG A 230 6.54 4.76 8.94
C ARG A 230 7.10 5.88 8.06
N ARG A 231 7.76 5.55 6.94
CA ARG A 231 8.31 6.54 5.99
C ARG A 231 7.20 7.39 5.37
N PHE A 232 6.09 6.76 4.98
CA PHE A 232 4.92 7.45 4.45
C PHE A 232 4.35 8.46 5.45
N LEU A 233 4.13 8.03 6.70
CA LEU A 233 3.54 8.87 7.75
C LEU A 233 4.43 10.04 8.21
N LEU A 234 5.75 9.97 8.00
CA LEU A 234 6.62 11.13 8.22
C LEU A 234 6.35 12.27 7.22
N LYS A 235 6.00 11.91 5.98
CA LYS A 235 5.65 12.85 4.92
C LYS A 235 4.17 13.26 4.99
N HIS A 236 3.31 12.32 5.38
CA HIS A 236 1.86 12.44 5.43
C HIS A 236 1.32 12.14 6.83
N PRO A 237 1.62 12.98 7.83
CA PRO A 237 1.23 12.73 9.20
C PRO A 237 -0.28 12.75 9.39
N ILE A 238 -0.76 12.01 10.39
CA ILE A 238 -2.16 11.95 10.76
C ILE A 238 -2.57 13.30 11.38
N ASN A 239 -3.53 13.95 10.73
CA ASN A 239 -4.28 15.05 11.29
C ASN A 239 -5.57 14.46 11.86
N GLN A 240 -5.73 14.51 13.18
CA GLN A 240 -7.03 14.23 13.78
C GLN A 240 -7.92 15.44 13.47
N SER A 241 -8.90 15.24 12.60
CA SER A 241 -10.08 16.10 12.44
C SER A 241 -11.00 15.92 13.64
#